data_AF-A0A3C1QRR0-F1
#
_entry.id   AF-A0A3C1QRR0-F1
#
_cell.length_a   1.000
_cell.length_b   1.000
_cell.length_c   1.000
_cell.angle_alpha   90.00
_cell.angle_beta   90.00
_cell.angle_gamma   90.00
#
_symmetry.space_group_name_H-M   'P 1'
#
loop_
_entity.id
_entity.type
_entity.pdbx_description
1 polymer ?
#
loop_
_entity_poly.entity_id
_entity_poly.type
_entity_poly.pdbx_seq_one_letter_code
_entity_poly.pdbx_strand_id
1 'polypeptide(L)'
;MEPSDPIARLQQRLDAGETTLEFHPERGWLDSLLEELDIAPESQTLVFSKTSFQLRRIDPRRPRALYFNDDVYLGWVQRGDVVEVMGVDPVQGSIFYTLEQNPDAPPKFVRDRGQCLTCHASSRTQGVPGPLVRSVYVDRGGQPLLGSGTFTTDHRSPFEERWGG
;
A
#
# COMPACT_ATOMS: atom_id res chain seq x y z
N MET A 1 21.99 5.64 -7.76
CA MET A 1 21.73 4.38 -8.48
C MET A 1 20.24 4.38 -8.77
N GLU A 2 19.85 4.13 -10.01
CA GLU A 2 18.44 4.04 -10.37
C GLU A 2 17.81 2.80 -9.72
N PRO A 3 16.56 2.89 -9.22
CA PRO A 3 15.83 1.72 -8.74
C PRO A 3 15.64 0.66 -9.81
N SER A 4 15.66 -0.60 -9.39
CA SER A 4 15.51 -1.79 -10.22
C SER A 4 14.41 -2.73 -9.69
N ASP A 5 13.60 -2.24 -8.75
CA ASP A 5 12.43 -2.94 -8.20
C ASP A 5 11.32 -3.13 -9.25
N PRO A 6 10.32 -4.00 -9.00
CA PRO A 6 9.24 -4.26 -9.97
C PRO A 6 8.50 -3.01 -10.44
N ILE A 7 8.35 -1.98 -9.61
CA ILE A 7 7.64 -0.75 -9.96
C ILE A 7 8.47 0.09 -10.93
N ALA A 8 9.78 0.21 -10.68
CA ALA A 8 10.68 0.89 -11.60
C ALA A 8 10.73 0.21 -12.98
N ARG A 9 10.74 -1.13 -13.00
CA ARG A 9 10.69 -1.91 -14.26
C ARG A 9 9.36 -1.72 -14.98
N LEU A 10 8.23 -1.74 -14.27
CA LEU A 10 6.93 -1.46 -14.86
C LEU A 10 6.87 -0.03 -15.44
N GLN A 11 7.39 0.96 -14.71
CA GLN A 11 7.45 2.33 -15.23
C GLN A 11 8.27 2.43 -16.52
N GLN A 12 9.41 1.73 -16.62
CA GLN A 12 10.22 1.71 -17.83
C GLN A 12 9.46 1.10 -19.02
N ARG A 13 8.74 -0.02 -18.80
CA ARG A 13 7.90 -0.66 -19.83
C ARG A 13 6.76 0.27 -20.29
N LEU A 14 6.13 0.99 -19.36
CA LEU A 14 5.12 2.01 -19.68
C LEU A 14 5.70 3.18 -20.47
N ASP A 15 6.85 3.71 -20.05
CA ASP A 15 7.53 4.81 -20.72
C ASP A 15 8.00 4.42 -22.15
N ALA A 16 8.35 3.14 -22.35
CA ALA A 16 8.73 2.59 -23.66
C ALA A 16 7.54 2.20 -24.55
N GLY A 17 6.31 2.19 -24.02
CA GLY A 17 5.12 1.73 -24.73
C GLY A 17 5.06 0.21 -24.93
N GLU A 18 5.83 -0.56 -24.15
CA GLU A 18 5.84 -2.03 -24.18
C GLU A 18 4.63 -2.65 -23.48
N THR A 19 4.02 -1.90 -22.55
CA THR A 19 2.73 -2.23 -21.94
C THR A 19 1.90 -0.98 -21.69
N THR A 20 0.63 -1.17 -21.36
CA THR A 20 -0.35 -0.14 -21.02
C THR A 20 -1.18 -0.59 -19.82
N LEU A 21 -1.60 0.35 -18.97
CA LEU A 21 -2.58 0.07 -17.92
C LEU A 21 -4.00 0.36 -18.45
N GLU A 22 -4.94 -0.51 -18.13
CA GLU A 22 -6.36 -0.30 -18.42
C GLU A 22 -7.06 0.32 -17.19
N PHE A 23 -7.81 1.41 -17.43
CA PHE A 23 -8.54 2.09 -16.36
C PHE A 23 -9.94 1.51 -16.18
N HIS A 24 -10.24 0.98 -14.99
CA HIS A 24 -11.58 0.56 -14.63
C HIS A 24 -12.37 1.73 -13.99
N PRO A 25 -13.62 2.02 -14.40
CA PRO A 25 -14.40 3.15 -13.87
C PRO A 25 -14.56 3.19 -12.35
N GLU A 26 -14.62 2.02 -11.70
CA GLU A 26 -14.78 1.92 -10.24
C GLU A 26 -13.49 1.57 -9.49
N ARG A 27 -12.56 0.91 -10.18
CA ARG A 27 -11.36 0.32 -9.57
C ARG A 27 -10.07 1.04 -9.97
N GLY A 28 -10.18 2.02 -10.86
CA GLY A 28 -9.07 2.76 -11.45
C GLY A 28 -8.06 1.80 -12.06
N TRP A 29 -6.79 1.97 -11.74
CA TRP A 29 -5.70 1.15 -12.28
C TRP A 29 -5.58 -0.23 -11.62
N LEU A 30 -6.34 -0.52 -10.57
CA LEU A 30 -6.14 -1.71 -9.72
C LEU A 30 -5.98 -3.01 -10.51
N ASP A 31 -6.92 -3.31 -11.40
CA ASP A 31 -6.96 -4.62 -12.07
C ASP A 31 -5.72 -4.82 -12.96
N SER A 32 -5.42 -3.84 -13.81
CA SER A 32 -4.23 -3.86 -14.67
C SER A 32 -2.92 -3.86 -13.88
N LEU A 33 -2.87 -3.22 -12.70
CA LEU A 33 -1.70 -3.26 -11.83
C LEU A 33 -1.50 -4.64 -11.20
N LEU A 34 -2.57 -5.31 -10.78
CA LEU A 34 -2.47 -6.67 -10.23
C LEU A 34 -1.93 -7.63 -11.30
N GLU A 35 -2.39 -7.50 -12.53
CA GLU A 35 -1.89 -8.30 -13.67
C GLU A 35 -0.42 -7.98 -14.00
N GLU A 36 -0.08 -6.71 -14.22
CA GLU A 36 1.27 -6.29 -14.62
C GLU A 36 2.35 -6.51 -13.55
N LEU A 37 1.95 -6.60 -12.28
CA LEU A 37 2.84 -6.82 -11.15
C LEU A 37 2.78 -8.26 -10.62
N ASP A 38 2.04 -9.16 -11.27
CA ASP A 38 1.86 -10.56 -10.88
C ASP A 38 1.41 -10.71 -9.42
N ILE A 39 0.38 -9.95 -9.05
CA ILE A 39 -0.23 -9.98 -7.71
C ILE A 39 -1.56 -10.72 -7.81
N ALA A 40 -1.65 -11.85 -7.12
CA ALA A 40 -2.89 -12.63 -7.04
C ALA A 40 -4.02 -11.78 -6.41
N PRO A 41 -5.19 -11.61 -7.07
CA PRO A 41 -6.34 -10.91 -6.48
C PRO A 41 -6.81 -11.55 -5.16
N GLU A 42 -6.57 -12.84 -4.96
CA GLU A 42 -6.88 -13.60 -3.76
C GLU A 42 -6.02 -13.22 -2.55
N SER A 43 -4.90 -12.51 -2.74
CA SER A 43 -4.08 -11.96 -1.65
C SER A 43 -4.79 -10.86 -0.85
N GLN A 44 -5.98 -10.43 -1.30
CA GLN A 44 -6.73 -9.33 -0.74
C GLN A 44 -6.88 -9.42 0.77
N THR A 45 -6.47 -8.35 1.45
CA THR A 45 -6.72 -8.13 2.87
C THR A 45 -7.38 -6.77 3.09
N LEU A 46 -8.45 -6.73 3.89
CA LEU A 46 -9.18 -5.48 4.17
C LEU A 46 -8.72 -4.83 5.47
N VAL A 47 -8.46 -3.53 5.40
CA VAL A 47 -8.06 -2.68 6.53
C VAL A 47 -9.15 -1.64 6.78
N PHE A 48 -9.91 -1.85 7.85
CA PHE A 48 -11.02 -0.99 8.26
C PHE A 48 -10.60 0.23 9.08
N SER A 49 -9.37 0.21 9.62
CA SER A 49 -8.82 1.30 10.41
C SER A 49 -8.36 2.47 9.54
N LYS A 50 -8.56 3.69 10.04
CA LYS A 50 -8.07 4.96 9.45
C LYS A 50 -6.57 5.17 9.75
N THR A 51 -5.72 4.34 9.16
CA THR A 51 -4.26 4.29 9.42
C THR A 51 -3.40 4.53 8.17
N SER A 52 -3.99 5.09 7.11
CA SER A 52 -3.31 5.52 5.88
C SER A 52 -3.28 7.06 5.77
N PHE A 53 -2.39 7.63 4.95
CA PHE A 53 -2.47 9.04 4.59
C PHE A 53 -3.77 9.41 3.84
N GLN A 54 -4.46 8.42 3.26
CA GLN A 54 -5.79 8.54 2.65
C GLN A 54 -6.95 8.36 3.65
N LEU A 55 -6.72 8.50 4.97
CA LEU A 55 -7.69 8.24 6.05
C LEU A 55 -9.08 8.88 5.88
N ARG A 56 -9.19 10.00 5.16
CA ARG A 56 -10.48 10.68 4.93
C ARG A 56 -11.43 9.89 4.01
N ARG A 57 -10.89 8.95 3.23
CA ARG A 57 -11.65 8.11 2.27
C ARG A 57 -11.89 6.69 2.79
N ILE A 58 -11.31 6.34 3.93
CA ILE A 58 -11.43 5.03 4.55
C ILE A 58 -12.49 5.10 5.65
N ASP A 59 -13.44 4.18 5.63
CA ASP A 59 -14.41 3.99 6.72
C ASP A 59 -14.83 2.51 6.77
N PRO A 60 -15.50 2.03 7.85
CA PRO A 60 -15.85 0.62 7.96
C PRO A 60 -16.71 0.07 6.82
N ARG A 61 -17.44 0.91 6.09
CA ARG A 61 -18.23 0.52 4.91
C ARG A 61 -17.43 0.61 3.60
N ARG A 62 -16.27 1.28 3.64
CA ARG A 62 -15.32 1.47 2.53
C ARG A 62 -13.89 1.26 3.03
N PRO A 63 -13.52 0.02 3.38
CA PRO A 63 -12.18 -0.28 3.87
C PRO A 63 -11.15 -0.09 2.75
N ARG A 64 -9.90 0.14 3.16
CA ARG A 64 -8.75 0.02 2.25
C ARG A 64 -8.51 -1.47 1.98
N ALA A 65 -8.23 -1.83 0.72
CA ALA A 65 -7.75 -3.14 0.37
C ALA A 65 -6.23 -3.11 0.23
N LEU A 66 -5.55 -4.14 0.73
CA LEU A 66 -4.15 -4.42 0.46
C LEU A 66 -4.08 -5.70 -0.38
N TYR A 67 -3.20 -5.69 -1.37
CA TYR A 67 -2.83 -6.85 -2.20
C TYR A 67 -1.32 -6.97 -2.17
N PHE A 68 -0.79 -8.19 -2.25
CA PHE A 68 0.64 -8.38 -2.15
C PHE A 68 1.12 -9.66 -2.84
N ASN A 69 2.38 -9.62 -3.26
CA ASN A 69 3.21 -10.80 -3.50
C ASN A 69 4.51 -10.64 -2.71
N ASP A 70 5.55 -11.41 -3.05
CA ASP A 70 6.81 -11.39 -2.31
C ASP A 70 7.58 -10.06 -2.43
N ASP A 71 7.41 -9.35 -3.55
CA ASP A 71 8.21 -8.16 -3.88
C ASP A 71 7.40 -6.84 -3.90
N VAL A 72 6.08 -6.92 -3.93
CA VAL A 72 5.19 -5.76 -4.10
C VAL A 72 4.01 -5.81 -3.13
N TYR A 73 3.73 -4.66 -2.52
CA TYR A 73 2.52 -4.43 -1.71
C TYR A 73 1.75 -3.26 -2.31
N LEU A 74 0.49 -3.48 -2.66
CA LEU A 74 -0.39 -2.51 -3.29
C LEU A 74 -1.56 -2.19 -2.36
N GLY A 75 -1.68 -0.92 -1.99
CA GLY A 75 -2.81 -0.37 -1.24
C GLY A 75 -3.78 0.36 -2.13
N TRP A 76 -5.05 -0.06 -2.11
CA TRP A 76 -6.13 0.53 -2.87
C TRP A 76 -7.24 1.02 -1.95
N VAL A 77 -7.63 2.29 -2.12
CA VAL A 77 -8.73 2.90 -1.39
C VAL A 77 -9.86 3.18 -2.38
N GLN A 78 -11.07 2.78 -2.02
CA GLN A 78 -12.26 3.07 -2.82
C GLN A 78 -12.37 4.58 -3.04
N ARG A 79 -12.45 4.98 -4.32
CA ARG A 79 -12.47 6.39 -4.72
C ARG A 79 -11.26 7.15 -4.20
N GLY A 80 -10.11 6.51 -3.98
CA GLY A 80 -8.83 7.14 -3.59
C GLY A 80 -8.23 7.99 -4.70
N ASP A 81 -7.42 8.99 -4.36
CA ASP A 81 -6.76 9.84 -5.37
C ASP A 81 -5.58 9.08 -6.00
N VAL A 82 -5.02 8.15 -5.24
CA VAL A 82 -3.83 7.40 -5.62
C VAL A 82 -3.95 5.94 -5.20
N VAL A 83 -3.27 5.08 -5.95
CA VAL A 83 -2.84 3.76 -5.51
C VAL A 83 -1.54 3.91 -4.73
N GLU A 84 -1.46 3.30 -3.56
CA GLU A 84 -0.26 3.26 -2.71
C GLU A 84 0.54 2.01 -3.08
N VAL A 85 1.85 2.11 -3.30
CA VAL A 85 2.65 0.93 -3.67
C VAL A 85 3.97 0.91 -2.90
N MET A 86 4.40 -0.27 -2.49
CA MET A 86 5.74 -0.54 -1.99
C MET A 86 6.37 -1.62 -2.87
N GLY A 87 7.53 -1.34 -3.45
CA GLY A 87 8.35 -2.31 -4.17
C GLY A 87 9.63 -2.62 -3.38
N VAL A 88 10.11 -3.86 -3.46
CA VAL A 88 11.37 -4.27 -2.84
C VAL A 88 12.49 -4.26 -3.91
N ASP A 89 13.45 -3.34 -3.74
CA ASP A 89 14.66 -3.29 -4.57
C ASP A 89 15.77 -4.16 -3.94
N PRO A 90 16.50 -4.97 -4.73
CA PRO A 90 17.55 -5.85 -4.21
C PRO A 90 18.75 -5.11 -3.58
N VAL A 91 18.93 -3.82 -3.89
CA VAL A 91 20.05 -3.00 -3.38
C VAL A 91 19.56 -1.93 -2.40
N GLN A 92 18.47 -1.25 -2.72
CA GLN A 92 17.92 -0.13 -1.94
C GLN A 92 16.91 -0.55 -0.87
N GLY A 93 16.43 -1.80 -0.89
CA GLY A 93 15.40 -2.28 0.02
C GLY A 93 14.00 -1.76 -0.36
N SER A 94 13.13 -1.54 0.64
CA SER A 94 11.76 -1.11 0.38
C SER A 94 11.67 0.33 -0.12
N ILE A 95 11.02 0.53 -1.27
CA ILE A 95 10.76 1.84 -1.88
C ILE A 95 9.26 2.04 -1.97
N PHE A 96 8.78 3.22 -1.58
CA PHE A 96 7.37 3.57 -1.60
C PHE A 96 7.07 4.50 -2.78
N TYR A 97 5.95 4.25 -3.44
CA TYR A 97 5.45 4.98 -4.59
C TYR A 97 3.96 5.30 -4.43
N THR A 98 3.50 6.31 -5.15
CA THR A 98 2.08 6.53 -5.43
C THR A 98 1.84 6.58 -6.93
N LEU A 99 0.66 6.15 -7.35
CA LEU A 99 0.18 6.31 -8.72
C LEU A 99 -1.17 7.02 -8.71
N GLU A 100 -1.28 8.16 -9.39
CA GLU A 100 -2.52 8.91 -9.49
C GLU A 100 -3.61 8.15 -10.26
N GLN A 101 -4.83 8.15 -9.73
CA GLN A 101 -6.00 7.55 -10.40
C GLN A 101 -6.64 8.54 -11.38
N ASN A 102 -5.86 8.96 -12.38
CA ASN A 102 -6.29 9.89 -13.43
C ASN A 102 -6.17 9.22 -14.82
N PRO A 103 -7.27 8.84 -15.48
CA PRO A 103 -7.23 8.24 -16.81
C PRO A 103 -6.85 9.22 -17.93
N ASP A 104 -6.92 10.53 -17.68
CA ASP A 104 -6.64 11.57 -18.68
C ASP A 104 -5.14 11.90 -18.80
N ALA A 105 -4.30 11.32 -17.94
CA ALA A 105 -2.86 11.49 -17.94
C ALA A 105 -2.14 10.13 -18.02
N PRO A 106 -0.94 10.06 -18.64
CA PRO A 106 -0.15 8.84 -18.62
C PRO A 106 0.17 8.39 -17.18
N PRO A 107 0.01 7.09 -16.85
CA PRO A 107 0.30 6.60 -15.50
C PRO A 107 1.78 6.78 -15.15
N LYS A 108 2.04 7.51 -14.07
CA LYS A 108 3.39 7.75 -13.55
C LYS A 108 3.48 7.40 -12.06
N PHE A 109 4.34 6.45 -11.73
CA PHE A 109 4.74 6.18 -10.36
C PHE A 109 5.65 7.28 -9.84
N VAL A 110 5.24 7.89 -8.74
CA VAL A 110 5.99 8.93 -8.05
C VAL A 110 6.53 8.35 -6.76
N ARG A 111 7.86 8.33 -6.59
CA ARG A 111 8.49 7.90 -5.35
C ARG A 111 8.09 8.82 -4.20
N ASP A 112 7.59 8.24 -3.12
CA ASP A 112 7.19 8.98 -1.92
C ASP A 112 8.40 9.75 -1.36
N ARG A 113 8.14 10.99 -0.93
CA ARG A 113 9.15 11.89 -0.34
C ARG A 113 8.97 12.09 1.16
N GLY A 114 8.25 11.20 1.84
CA GLY A 114 8.19 11.17 3.30
C GLY A 114 6.82 10.88 3.91
N GLN A 115 5.73 10.90 3.14
CA GLN A 115 4.40 10.65 3.70
C GLN A 115 4.26 9.20 4.17
N CYS A 116 4.72 8.25 3.36
CA CYS A 116 4.76 6.84 3.73
C CYS A 116 5.88 6.59 4.75
N LEU A 117 7.06 7.18 4.53
CA LEU A 117 8.23 6.96 5.40
C LEU A 117 8.03 7.45 6.83
N THR A 118 7.12 8.41 7.07
CA THR A 118 6.74 8.85 8.42
C THR A 118 6.32 7.67 9.32
N CYS A 119 5.66 6.66 8.73
CA CYS A 119 5.26 5.45 9.44
C CYS A 119 6.20 4.27 9.15
N HIS A 120 6.65 4.15 7.91
CA HIS A 120 7.36 2.97 7.38
C HIS A 120 8.88 3.00 7.56
N ALA A 121 9.47 4.11 8.00
CA ALA A 121 10.88 4.21 8.40
C ALA A 121 10.96 4.80 9.82
N SER A 122 10.43 4.05 10.79
CA SER A 122 10.29 4.49 12.19
C SER A 122 10.87 3.47 13.15
N SER A 123 10.82 3.74 14.46
CA SER A 123 11.21 2.75 15.48
C SER A 123 10.43 1.43 15.36
N ARG A 124 9.24 1.44 14.75
CA ARG A 124 8.42 0.24 14.49
C ARG A 124 9.02 -0.67 13.42
N THR A 125 9.85 -0.13 12.55
CA THR A 125 10.58 -0.87 11.49
C THR A 125 12.09 -0.85 11.76
N GLN A 126 12.49 -0.62 13.03
CA GLN A 126 13.90 -0.54 13.45
C GLN A 126 14.72 0.52 12.70
N GLY A 127 14.05 1.58 12.20
CA GLY A 127 14.69 2.64 11.42
C GLY A 127 14.99 2.28 9.96
N VAL A 128 14.58 1.09 9.51
CA VAL A 128 14.75 0.64 8.12
C VAL A 128 13.39 0.77 7.40
N PRO A 129 13.34 1.37 6.19
CA PRO A 129 12.11 1.38 5.39
C PRO A 129 11.58 -0.03 5.15
N GLY A 130 10.30 -0.27 5.45
CA GLY A 130 9.71 -1.59 5.27
C GLY A 130 8.21 -1.67 5.53
N PRO A 131 7.60 -2.84 5.24
CA PRO A 131 6.20 -3.09 5.56
C PRO A 131 6.01 -3.08 7.08
N LEU A 132 4.80 -2.71 7.50
CA LEU A 132 4.43 -2.68 8.91
C LEU A 132 3.04 -3.30 9.07
N VAL A 133 2.87 -4.18 10.06
CA VAL A 133 1.57 -4.72 10.45
C VAL A 133 1.29 -4.30 11.89
N ARG A 134 0.11 -3.73 12.11
CA ARG A 134 -0.29 -3.23 13.43
C ARG A 134 -1.68 -3.70 13.80
N SER A 135 -1.79 -4.14 15.05
CA SER A 135 -3.03 -4.39 15.76
C SER A 135 -3.46 -3.11 16.47
N VAL A 136 -4.68 -2.64 16.18
CA VAL A 136 -5.18 -1.32 16.61
C VAL A 136 -6.66 -1.41 16.97
N TYR A 137 -7.02 -0.97 18.17
CA TYR A 137 -8.42 -0.73 18.54
C TYR A 137 -8.96 0.51 17.82
N VAL A 138 -10.19 0.43 17.32
CA VAL A 138 -10.82 1.55 16.61
C VAL A 138 -12.21 1.85 17.16
N ASP A 139 -12.64 3.11 17.01
CA ASP A 139 -14.03 3.49 17.24
C ASP A 139 -14.95 3.00 16.10
N ARG A 140 -16.26 3.27 16.22
CA ARG A 140 -17.25 2.93 15.17
C ARG A 140 -16.97 3.56 13.81
N GLY A 141 -16.18 4.62 13.75
CA GLY A 141 -15.77 5.31 12.53
C GLY A 141 -14.43 4.83 11.97
N GLY A 142 -13.80 3.81 12.58
CA GLY A 142 -12.50 3.29 12.19
C GLY A 142 -11.31 4.12 12.70
N GLN A 143 -11.54 5.12 13.56
CA GLN A 143 -10.47 5.96 14.10
C GLN A 143 -9.71 5.21 15.20
N PRO A 144 -8.36 5.14 15.14
CA PRO A 144 -7.56 4.53 16.19
C PRO A 144 -7.81 5.11 17.58
N LEU A 145 -8.14 4.24 18.54
CA LEU A 145 -8.25 4.54 19.97
C LEU A 145 -6.87 4.41 20.62
N LEU A 146 -6.02 5.42 20.44
CA LEU A 146 -4.62 5.37 20.88
C LEU A 146 -4.45 5.15 22.40
N GLY A 147 -5.43 5.55 23.21
CA GLY A 147 -5.44 5.31 24.66
C GLY A 147 -5.64 3.84 25.06
N SER A 148 -6.12 3.00 24.14
CA SER A 148 -6.28 1.54 24.32
C SER A 148 -5.01 0.76 23.95
N GLY A 149 -3.93 1.46 23.55
CA GLY A 149 -2.69 0.86 23.07
C GLY A 149 -2.77 0.43 21.61
N THR A 150 -1.60 0.19 21.02
CA THR A 150 -1.45 -0.41 19.69
C THR A 150 -0.24 -1.31 19.69
N PHE A 151 -0.32 -2.45 19.01
CA PHE A 151 0.75 -3.43 18.98
C PHE A 151 1.33 -3.54 17.57
N THR A 152 2.65 -3.48 17.44
CA THR A 152 3.31 -3.97 16.22
C THR A 152 3.27 -5.48 16.30
N THR A 153 2.64 -6.12 15.33
CA THR A 153 2.45 -7.57 15.33
C THR A 153 3.29 -8.19 14.23
N ASP A 154 3.77 -9.41 14.49
CA ASP A 154 4.40 -10.26 13.48
C ASP A 154 3.91 -11.71 13.63
N HIS A 155 4.53 -12.64 12.91
CA HIS A 155 4.16 -14.05 12.94
C HIS A 155 4.41 -14.75 14.29
N ARG A 156 5.11 -14.10 15.23
CA ARG A 156 5.44 -14.61 16.57
C ARG A 156 4.48 -14.10 17.65
N SER A 157 3.72 -13.03 17.38
CA SER A 157 2.74 -12.47 18.32
C SER A 157 1.63 -13.50 18.65
N PRO A 158 1.13 -13.59 19.89
CA PRO A 158 -0.06 -14.38 20.20
C PRO A 158 -1.23 -14.02 19.28
N PHE A 159 -2.08 -15.00 18.91
CA PHE A 159 -3.17 -14.77 17.95
C PHE A 159 -4.15 -13.68 18.43
N GLU A 160 -4.47 -13.67 19.72
CA GLU A 160 -5.33 -12.66 20.37
C GLU A 160 -4.77 -11.24 20.21
N GLU A 161 -3.45 -11.05 20.20
CA GLU A 161 -2.86 -9.72 20.09
C GLU A 161 -2.85 -9.16 18.65
N ARG A 162 -3.17 -9.96 17.61
CA ARG A 162 -2.93 -9.57 16.20
C ARG A 162 -4.03 -8.71 15.57
N TRP A 163 -5.26 -8.75 16.07
CA TRP A 163 -6.45 -8.24 15.35
C TRP A 163 -7.29 -7.22 16.12
N GLY A 164 -6.62 -6.27 16.77
CA GLY A 164 -7.29 -5.29 17.63
C GLY A 164 -7.59 -5.83 19.02
N GLY A 165 -6.84 -6.84 19.47
CA GLY A 165 -7.02 -7.53 20.75
C GLY A 165 -7.96 -8.72 20.71
#